data_AF-A0A8H6P7I3-F1
#
_entry.id   AF-A0A8H6P7I3-F1
#
_cell.length_a   1.000
_cell.length_b   1.000
_cell.length_c   1.000
_cell.angle_alpha   90.00
_cell.angle_beta   90.00
_cell.angle_gamma   90.00
#
_symmetry.space_group_name_H-M   'P 1'
#
loop_
_entity.id
_entity.type
_entity.pdbx_description
1 polymer ?
#
loop_
_entity_poly.entity_id
_entity_poly.type
_entity_poly.pdbx_seq_one_letter_code
_entity_poly.pdbx_strand_id
1 'polypeptide(L)'
;MTDQVRIFAFSTTLANTNSPKSTNTPTQTDNSVASRRHSARSSRATHLRIPRTERPLRAIPGVRLSVGAPHQHRAHPQGPRRHHPAGSFGSAERDPLYGFTLLKELYLKADLQYEGRYMIPVLWDKQRETIVNNESSEIIRMFYAEFDHLLPEAMREANRPGGGLYPAPLRADIDAMNEWVYDKINNGVYKTGFATTQEAYDENVYPLFEALDRVEEHLGQPGHQPYLFGANITEADIRLHTTIARFDVAYYLIHRCNLRMIRHDYPRIDRWYRRLYYERTRGAFKRTTFFDLYKIGYLKATGKQSNAPFIVPAGPEPDILPLED
;
A
#
# COMPACT_ATOMS: atom_id res chain seq x y z
N MET A 1 -15.76 -26.13 0.86
CA MET A 1 -16.37 -25.03 1.63
C MET A 1 -15.24 -24.28 2.31
N THR A 2 -14.63 -23.33 1.61
CA THR A 2 -13.58 -22.46 2.14
C THR A 2 -13.27 -21.41 1.07
N ASP A 3 -13.84 -20.21 1.22
CA ASP A 3 -13.59 -19.02 0.38
C ASP A 3 -13.94 -17.79 1.25
N GLN A 4 -13.27 -17.73 2.41
CA GLN A 4 -13.77 -17.07 3.63
C GLN A 4 -13.30 -15.62 3.80
N VAL A 5 -12.11 -15.26 3.30
CA VAL A 5 -11.56 -13.90 3.44
C VAL A 5 -11.10 -13.40 2.06
N ARG A 6 -11.44 -12.14 1.73
CA ARG A 6 -10.86 -11.44 0.58
C ARG A 6 -10.16 -10.16 1.02
N ILE A 7 -9.02 -9.93 0.39
CA ILE A 7 -8.18 -8.77 0.66
C ILE A 7 -8.32 -7.83 -0.53
N PHE A 8 -8.85 -6.63 -0.31
CA PHE A 8 -8.91 -5.57 -1.30
C PHE A 8 -7.64 -4.70 -1.19
N ALA A 9 -6.55 -5.22 -1.75
CA ALA A 9 -5.26 -4.53 -1.82
C ALA A 9 -5.23 -3.57 -3.03
N PHE A 10 -5.72 -2.35 -2.85
CA PHE A 10 -5.59 -1.30 -3.87
C PHE A 10 -4.18 -0.70 -3.87
N SER A 11 -3.65 -0.35 -5.04
CA SER A 11 -2.39 0.41 -5.15
C SER A 11 -2.50 1.70 -4.33
N THR A 12 -1.58 1.88 -3.38
CA THR A 12 -1.64 2.98 -2.41
C THR A 12 -1.39 4.33 -3.08
N THR A 13 -2.42 5.19 -3.12
CA THR A 13 -2.29 6.61 -3.52
C THR A 13 -2.55 7.55 -2.35
N LEU A 14 -3.21 7.09 -1.28
CA LEU A 14 -3.49 7.88 -0.08
C LEU A 14 -3.11 7.07 1.16
N ALA A 15 -1.98 7.44 1.79
CA ALA A 15 -1.67 7.02 3.14
C ALA A 15 -2.48 7.83 4.18
N ASN A 16 -2.60 7.27 5.38
CA ASN A 16 -3.55 7.69 6.41
C ASN A 16 -3.17 9.03 7.07
N THR A 17 -4.20 9.76 7.55
CA THR A 17 -4.06 10.81 8.56
C THR A 17 -5.17 10.64 9.59
N ASN A 18 -4.91 10.00 10.75
CA ASN A 18 -5.75 10.14 11.95
C ASN A 18 -5.12 9.49 13.21
N SER A 19 -5.59 9.94 14.38
CA SER A 19 -5.31 9.40 15.72
C SER A 19 -6.52 8.60 16.26
N PRO A 20 -6.39 7.74 17.30
CA PRO A 20 -7.34 6.65 17.57
C PRO A 20 -8.34 6.89 18.73
N LYS A 21 -9.58 6.41 18.56
CA LYS A 21 -10.59 5.95 19.55
C LYS A 21 -11.64 5.10 18.80
N SER A 22 -12.35 4.11 19.34
CA SER A 22 -12.20 3.29 20.56
C SER A 22 -13.03 2.00 20.33
N THR A 23 -12.60 0.86 20.89
CA THR A 23 -13.19 -0.48 20.65
C THR A 23 -14.59 -0.68 21.25
N ASN A 24 -15.43 -1.49 20.60
CA ASN A 24 -16.53 -2.22 21.25
C ASN A 24 -16.77 -3.60 20.59
N THR A 25 -16.89 -4.64 21.41
CA THR A 25 -17.09 -6.06 21.02
C THR A 25 -18.57 -6.45 20.93
N PRO A 26 -18.96 -7.35 19.99
CA PRO A 26 -20.25 -8.04 20.05
C PRO A 26 -20.12 -9.57 20.28
N THR A 27 -21.16 -10.14 20.90
CA THR A 27 -21.32 -11.55 21.31
C THR A 27 -21.85 -12.49 20.20
N GLN A 28 -21.77 -13.80 20.45
CA GLN A 28 -22.06 -14.92 19.52
C GLN A 28 -23.55 -15.26 19.31
N THR A 29 -23.77 -16.25 18.41
CA THR A 29 -24.90 -17.21 18.22
C THR A 29 -25.86 -16.96 17.04
N ASP A 30 -26.40 -17.95 16.32
CA ASP A 30 -25.93 -19.33 16.00
C ASP A 30 -26.69 -19.94 14.78
N ASN A 31 -26.05 -20.89 14.08
CA ASN A 31 -26.54 -22.07 13.32
C ASN A 31 -27.48 -22.09 12.06
N SER A 32 -27.11 -23.03 11.16
CA SER A 32 -27.93 -23.86 10.21
C SER A 32 -28.39 -23.32 8.83
N VAL A 33 -28.59 -24.09 7.74
CA VAL A 33 -27.89 -25.28 7.12
C VAL A 33 -28.43 -25.55 5.67
N ALA A 34 -27.67 -26.29 4.83
CA ALA A 34 -28.04 -26.96 3.53
C ALA A 34 -28.22 -26.08 2.24
N SER A 35 -27.44 -26.26 1.16
CA SER A 35 -27.44 -27.29 0.06
C SER A 35 -28.40 -26.94 -1.13
N ARG A 36 -28.08 -27.03 -2.44
CA ARG A 36 -27.29 -28.00 -3.25
C ARG A 36 -26.71 -27.42 -4.57
N ARG A 37 -25.76 -28.18 -5.15
CA ARG A 37 -25.36 -28.42 -6.57
C ARG A 37 -26.37 -27.99 -7.68
N HIS A 38 -26.03 -27.73 -8.94
CA HIS A 38 -24.83 -27.83 -9.81
C HIS A 38 -24.87 -26.64 -10.84
N SER A 39 -24.05 -26.43 -11.88
CA SER A 39 -23.14 -27.27 -12.68
C SER A 39 -21.86 -26.51 -13.15
N ALA A 40 -21.53 -26.50 -14.45
CA ALA A 40 -20.40 -25.76 -15.05
C ALA A 40 -20.62 -25.45 -16.55
N ARG A 41 -20.02 -24.35 -17.05
CA ARG A 41 -19.60 -24.18 -18.45
C ARG A 41 -18.40 -23.22 -18.51
N SER A 42 -17.38 -23.58 -19.29
CA SER A 42 -16.13 -22.81 -19.39
C SER A 42 -16.18 -21.73 -20.46
N SER A 43 -15.64 -20.56 -20.16
CA SER A 43 -15.12 -19.62 -21.16
C SER A 43 -13.73 -19.16 -20.74
N ARG A 44 -12.80 -19.04 -21.71
CA ARG A 44 -11.41 -18.66 -21.46
C ARG A 44 -11.34 -17.17 -21.13
N ALA A 45 -10.82 -16.83 -19.95
CA ALA A 45 -10.50 -15.45 -19.57
C ALA A 45 -9.03 -15.37 -19.12
N THR A 46 -8.24 -14.56 -19.80
CA THR A 46 -6.80 -14.39 -19.57
C THR A 46 -6.56 -13.80 -18.18
N HIS A 47 -6.06 -14.61 -17.24
CA HIS A 47 -5.83 -14.17 -15.86
C HIS A 47 -4.57 -13.31 -15.77
N LEU A 48 -4.72 -12.07 -15.30
CA LEU A 48 -3.61 -11.25 -14.82
C LEU A 48 -2.97 -11.98 -13.63
N ARG A 49 -1.77 -12.54 -13.83
CA ARG A 49 -1.06 -13.35 -12.82
C ARG A 49 -0.04 -12.49 -12.07
N ILE A 50 -0.17 -12.40 -10.75
CA ILE A 50 0.90 -11.97 -9.85
C ILE A 50 1.80 -13.20 -9.59
N PRO A 51 3.08 -13.24 -10.01
CA PRO A 51 3.90 -14.44 -9.83
C PRO A 51 4.40 -14.66 -8.39
N ARG A 52 4.03 -15.82 -7.85
CA ARG A 52 4.81 -16.65 -6.89
C ARG A 52 5.10 -16.18 -5.46
N THR A 53 4.56 -15.07 -4.96
CA THR A 53 4.10 -15.04 -3.55
C THR A 53 2.73 -15.72 -3.39
N GLU A 54 2.00 -15.94 -4.50
CA GLU A 54 0.69 -16.60 -4.49
C GLU A 54 0.73 -18.12 -4.25
N ARG A 55 1.87 -18.82 -4.32
CA ARG A 55 1.89 -20.29 -4.09
C ARG A 55 1.47 -20.67 -2.66
N PRO A 56 2.00 -20.07 -1.58
CA PRO A 56 1.48 -20.30 -0.23
C PRO A 56 0.01 -19.87 -0.09
N LEU A 57 -0.37 -18.65 -0.48
CA LEU A 57 -1.74 -18.15 -0.27
C LEU A 57 -2.81 -18.84 -1.14
N ARG A 58 -2.47 -19.40 -2.31
CA ARG A 58 -3.36 -20.29 -3.09
C ARG A 58 -3.34 -21.74 -2.60
N ALA A 59 -2.33 -22.14 -1.81
CA ALA A 59 -2.31 -23.45 -1.14
C ALA A 59 -3.16 -23.44 0.13
N ILE A 60 -3.43 -22.27 0.72
CA ILE A 60 -4.50 -22.08 1.71
C ILE A 60 -5.86 -22.20 1.00
N PRO A 61 -6.72 -23.15 1.37
CA PRO A 61 -8.10 -23.17 0.90
C PRO A 61 -8.86 -21.95 1.44
N GLY A 62 -9.14 -20.98 0.57
CA GLY A 62 -10.15 -19.96 0.81
C GLY A 62 -9.70 -18.52 1.08
N VAL A 63 -8.43 -18.20 0.83
CA VAL A 63 -7.96 -16.80 0.76
C VAL A 63 -7.81 -16.39 -0.71
N ARG A 64 -8.45 -15.29 -1.11
CA ARG A 64 -8.17 -14.64 -2.42
C ARG A 64 -7.82 -13.16 -2.21
N LEU A 65 -6.69 -12.72 -2.76
CA LEU A 65 -6.50 -11.29 -3.03
C LEU A 65 -7.42 -10.89 -4.20
N SER A 66 -8.04 -9.71 -4.12
CA SER A 66 -8.91 -9.19 -5.17
C SER A 66 -8.69 -7.69 -5.33
N VAL A 67 -7.95 -7.30 -6.36
CA VAL A 67 -7.62 -5.90 -6.66
C VAL A 67 -8.64 -5.35 -7.65
N GLY A 68 -9.50 -4.44 -7.22
CA GLY A 68 -10.30 -3.57 -8.11
C GLY A 68 -9.62 -2.19 -8.27
N ALA A 69 -10.38 -1.17 -8.67
CA ALA A 69 -10.00 0.23 -8.41
C ALA A 69 -11.24 1.16 -8.39
N PRO A 70 -11.77 1.50 -7.19
CA PRO A 70 -12.78 2.54 -7.05
C PRO A 70 -12.14 3.92 -6.85
N HIS A 71 -12.62 4.91 -7.61
CA HIS A 71 -12.23 6.30 -7.44
C HIS A 71 -12.84 6.90 -6.15
N GLN A 72 -12.10 7.76 -5.46
CA GLN A 72 -12.65 8.56 -4.37
C GLN A 72 -12.97 9.97 -4.84
N HIS A 73 -14.22 10.40 -4.64
CA HIS A 73 -14.58 11.81 -4.66
C HIS A 73 -15.40 12.14 -3.40
N ARG A 74 -15.00 13.19 -2.70
CA ARG A 74 -15.86 13.88 -1.73
C ARG A 74 -17.00 14.53 -2.53
N ALA A 75 -18.24 14.36 -2.09
CA ALA A 75 -19.40 14.83 -2.85
C ALA A 75 -19.38 16.36 -2.99
N HIS A 76 -19.42 16.84 -4.24
CA HIS A 76 -19.76 18.22 -4.57
C HIS A 76 -20.83 18.20 -5.67
N PRO A 77 -21.86 19.07 -5.64
CA PRO A 77 -22.90 19.05 -6.65
C PRO A 77 -22.39 19.58 -8.00
N GLN A 78 -22.67 18.83 -9.07
CA GLN A 78 -22.65 19.26 -10.48
C GLN A 78 -21.35 19.91 -11.00
N GLY A 79 -20.48 19.09 -11.60
CA GLY A 79 -19.35 19.51 -12.42
C GLY A 79 -19.05 18.47 -13.53
N PRO A 80 -18.42 18.86 -14.66
CA PRO A 80 -18.34 18.02 -15.85
C PRO A 80 -17.49 16.76 -15.64
N ARG A 81 -18.11 15.61 -15.96
CA ARG A 81 -17.61 14.25 -15.71
C ARG A 81 -16.37 13.87 -16.55
N ARG A 82 -15.16 14.30 -16.14
CA ARG A 82 -13.89 13.80 -16.72
C ARG A 82 -13.36 12.59 -15.97
N HIS A 83 -13.95 11.43 -16.27
CA HIS A 83 -13.65 10.15 -15.63
C HIS A 83 -12.34 9.55 -16.17
N HIS A 84 -11.63 8.76 -15.36
CA HIS A 84 -10.99 7.58 -15.93
C HIS A 84 -12.05 6.48 -15.94
N PRO A 85 -12.23 5.75 -17.06
CA PRO A 85 -13.02 4.54 -17.02
C PRO A 85 -12.32 3.57 -16.05
N ALA A 86 -13.11 2.99 -15.15
CA ALA A 86 -12.70 1.80 -14.45
C ALA A 86 -12.37 0.72 -15.51
N GLY A 87 -11.36 -0.11 -15.28
CA GLY A 87 -10.74 -0.93 -16.36
C GLY A 87 -9.33 -0.48 -16.76
N SER A 88 -8.93 0.75 -16.40
CA SER A 88 -7.58 1.26 -16.66
C SER A 88 -6.51 0.46 -15.88
N PHE A 89 -5.33 0.30 -16.48
CA PHE A 89 -4.15 -0.39 -15.90
C PHE A 89 -4.39 -1.84 -15.40
N GLY A 90 -5.39 -2.54 -15.96
CA GLY A 90 -5.69 -3.94 -15.61
C GLY A 90 -6.48 -4.14 -14.31
N SER A 91 -6.89 -3.05 -13.66
CA SER A 91 -7.90 -3.10 -12.60
C SER A 91 -9.28 -3.50 -13.14
N ALA A 92 -10.10 -4.20 -12.35
CA ALA A 92 -11.47 -4.52 -12.75
C ALA A 92 -12.35 -3.26 -12.77
N GLU A 93 -13.24 -3.13 -13.77
CA GLU A 93 -14.15 -1.98 -13.91
C GLU A 93 -15.15 -1.83 -12.74
N ARG A 94 -15.38 -2.93 -12.04
CA ARG A 94 -16.28 -3.06 -10.90
C ARG A 94 -15.63 -3.99 -9.90
N ASP A 95 -15.99 -3.83 -8.63
CA ASP A 95 -15.71 -4.86 -7.63
C ASP A 95 -16.32 -6.20 -8.11
N PRO A 96 -15.52 -7.28 -8.21
CA PRO A 96 -16.00 -8.59 -8.68
C PRO A 96 -16.83 -9.35 -7.64
N LEU A 97 -17.11 -8.79 -6.46
CA LEU A 97 -17.97 -9.40 -5.44
C LEU A 97 -19.41 -8.85 -5.47
N TYR A 98 -19.56 -7.53 -5.54
CA TYR A 98 -20.86 -6.82 -5.46
C TYR A 98 -21.17 -5.91 -6.65
N GLY A 99 -20.25 -5.72 -7.60
CA GLY A 99 -20.45 -4.89 -8.78
C GLY A 99 -20.28 -3.38 -8.55
N PHE A 100 -19.85 -2.99 -7.35
CA PHE A 100 -19.61 -1.61 -6.94
C PHE A 100 -18.55 -0.91 -7.79
N THR A 101 -18.68 0.40 -7.90
CA THR A 101 -17.81 1.29 -8.69
C THR A 101 -17.09 2.33 -7.83
N LEU A 102 -17.54 2.54 -6.60
CA LEU A 102 -17.01 3.49 -5.63
C LEU A 102 -16.76 2.80 -4.28
N LEU A 103 -15.63 3.12 -3.64
CA LEU A 103 -15.20 2.47 -2.39
C LEU A 103 -16.19 2.70 -1.25
N LYS A 104 -16.88 3.85 -1.27
CA LYS A 104 -17.94 4.17 -0.33
C LYS A 104 -19.06 3.12 -0.29
N GLU A 105 -19.34 2.44 -1.40
CA GLU A 105 -20.40 1.43 -1.47
C GLU A 105 -20.04 0.20 -0.63
N LEU A 106 -18.75 -0.16 -0.55
CA LEU A 106 -18.25 -1.23 0.30
C LEU A 106 -18.30 -0.87 1.79
N TYR A 107 -17.93 0.36 2.14
CA TYR A 107 -18.04 0.87 3.51
C TYR A 107 -19.51 0.96 3.97
N LEU A 108 -20.38 1.55 3.15
CA LEU A 108 -21.82 1.67 3.44
C LEU A 108 -22.53 0.30 3.45
N LYS A 109 -21.95 -0.73 2.83
CA LYS A 109 -22.42 -2.11 2.96
C LYS A 109 -22.07 -2.74 4.31
N ALA A 110 -20.91 -2.40 4.88
CA ALA A 110 -20.52 -2.85 6.23
C ALA A 110 -21.25 -2.08 7.34
N ASP A 111 -21.44 -0.77 7.14
CA ASP A 111 -22.13 0.12 8.07
C ASP A 111 -22.82 1.27 7.30
N LEU A 112 -24.16 1.26 7.29
CA LEU A 112 -24.98 2.28 6.64
C LEU A 112 -24.85 3.67 7.29
N GLN A 113 -24.29 3.78 8.49
CA GLN A 113 -24.09 5.02 9.23
C GLN A 113 -22.61 5.45 9.27
N TYR A 114 -21.77 4.89 8.40
CA TYR A 114 -20.35 5.21 8.35
C TYR A 114 -20.08 6.67 7.91
N GLU A 115 -19.72 7.54 8.86
CA GLU A 115 -19.38 8.95 8.61
C GLU A 115 -17.88 9.21 8.34
N GLY A 116 -17.04 8.19 8.47
CA GLY A 116 -15.58 8.31 8.36
C GLY A 116 -15.07 8.57 6.94
N ARG A 117 -13.74 8.69 6.81
CA ARG A 117 -13.09 8.69 5.49
C ARG A 117 -13.07 7.27 4.94
N TYR A 118 -13.61 7.08 3.74
CA TYR A 118 -13.33 5.89 2.95
C TYR A 118 -11.81 5.83 2.68
N MET A 119 -11.13 4.76 3.05
CA MET A 119 -9.68 4.64 2.96
C MET A 119 -9.27 3.29 2.35
N ILE A 120 -8.02 3.22 1.88
CA ILE A 120 -7.39 1.99 1.39
C ILE A 120 -6.11 1.74 2.20
N PRO A 121 -5.69 0.48 2.42
CA PRO A 121 -6.32 -0.77 1.99
C PRO A 121 -7.58 -1.16 2.78
N VAL A 122 -8.30 -2.20 2.34
CA VAL A 122 -9.44 -2.77 3.07
C VAL A 122 -9.33 -4.30 3.14
N LEU A 123 -9.38 -4.85 4.35
CA LEU A 123 -9.52 -6.28 4.61
C LEU A 123 -11.01 -6.62 4.82
N TRP A 124 -11.57 -7.53 4.02
CA TRP A 124 -13.02 -7.80 3.99
C TRP A 124 -13.35 -9.26 4.35
N ASP A 125 -14.24 -9.43 5.33
CA ASP A 125 -14.82 -10.74 5.66
C ASP A 125 -15.97 -11.03 4.69
N LYS A 126 -15.82 -12.07 3.87
CA LYS A 126 -16.85 -12.48 2.89
C LYS A 126 -18.04 -13.19 3.52
N GLN A 127 -17.92 -13.69 4.75
CA GLN A 127 -18.98 -14.42 5.44
C GLN A 127 -19.83 -13.47 6.28
N ARG A 128 -19.18 -12.51 6.95
CA ARG A 128 -19.85 -11.47 7.75
C ARG A 128 -20.22 -10.22 6.95
N GLU A 129 -19.75 -10.13 5.70
CA GLU A 129 -19.94 -8.99 4.80
C GLU A 129 -19.58 -7.64 5.43
N THR A 130 -18.43 -7.58 6.10
CA THR A 130 -17.97 -6.40 6.83
C THR A 130 -16.46 -6.18 6.69
N ILE A 131 -16.01 -4.98 7.05
CA ILE A 131 -14.60 -4.60 7.11
C ILE A 131 -14.00 -5.18 8.39
N VAL A 132 -12.96 -6.01 8.23
CA VAL A 132 -12.17 -6.54 9.36
C VAL A 132 -11.18 -5.49 9.85
N ASN A 133 -10.51 -4.83 8.90
CA ASN A 133 -9.48 -3.83 9.19
C ASN A 133 -9.25 -2.93 7.95
N ASN A 134 -8.82 -1.69 8.17
CA ASN A 134 -8.42 -0.76 7.11
C ASN A 134 -7.13 0.04 7.45
N GLU A 135 -6.43 -0.34 8.52
CA GLU A 135 -5.12 0.20 8.89
C GLU A 135 -4.02 -0.70 8.30
N SER A 136 -3.26 -0.15 7.35
CA SER A 136 -2.22 -0.85 6.61
C SER A 136 -1.17 -1.53 7.48
N SER A 137 -0.77 -0.89 8.59
CA SER A 137 0.29 -1.38 9.49
C SER A 137 -0.16 -2.59 10.33
N GLU A 138 -1.45 -2.68 10.67
CA GLU A 138 -2.02 -3.86 11.32
C GLU A 138 -2.24 -4.99 10.31
N ILE A 139 -2.76 -4.68 9.12
CA ILE A 139 -3.03 -5.66 8.05
C ILE A 139 -1.77 -6.42 7.62
N ILE A 140 -0.62 -5.73 7.47
CA ILE A 140 0.63 -6.42 7.12
C ILE A 140 1.06 -7.40 8.21
N ARG A 141 0.93 -7.03 9.50
CA ARG A 141 1.25 -7.91 10.64
C ARG A 141 0.31 -9.11 10.72
N MET A 142 -0.97 -8.93 10.42
CA MET A 142 -1.92 -10.04 10.28
C MET A 142 -1.48 -11.05 9.20
N PHE A 143 -0.95 -10.58 8.06
CA PHE A 143 -0.45 -11.46 7.00
C PHE A 143 0.88 -12.14 7.33
N TYR A 144 1.66 -11.63 8.29
CA TYR A 144 2.90 -12.27 8.72
C TYR A 144 2.65 -13.49 9.63
N ALA A 145 1.62 -13.48 10.48
CA ALA A 145 1.45 -14.50 11.52
C ALA A 145 0.12 -15.28 11.45
N GLU A 146 -1.03 -14.61 11.24
CA GLU A 146 -2.35 -15.22 11.49
C GLU A 146 -2.67 -16.39 10.54
N PHE A 147 -1.99 -16.46 9.39
CA PHE A 147 -2.18 -17.50 8.38
C PHE A 147 -1.07 -18.57 8.38
N ASP A 148 -0.04 -18.49 9.23
CA ASP A 148 1.10 -19.41 9.23
C ASP A 148 0.71 -20.87 9.49
N HIS A 149 -0.33 -21.09 10.31
CA HIS A 149 -0.84 -22.42 10.59
C HIS A 149 -1.41 -23.13 9.34
N LEU A 150 -1.80 -22.37 8.31
CA LEU A 150 -2.30 -22.86 7.02
C LEU A 150 -1.18 -23.04 5.98
N LEU A 151 0.06 -22.64 6.31
CA LEU A 151 1.21 -22.75 5.43
C LEU A 151 2.06 -24.01 5.75
N PRO A 152 2.64 -24.64 4.71
CA PRO A 152 3.75 -25.58 4.88
C PRO A 152 4.88 -24.94 5.71
N GLU A 153 5.49 -25.71 6.59
CA GLU A 153 6.41 -25.21 7.61
C GLU A 153 7.56 -24.35 7.07
N ALA A 154 8.21 -24.77 5.98
CA ALA A 154 9.27 -24.02 5.30
C ALA A 154 8.81 -22.71 4.62
N MET A 155 7.51 -22.41 4.64
CA MET A 155 6.92 -21.15 4.16
C MET A 155 6.33 -20.28 5.27
N ARG A 156 6.32 -20.76 6.52
CA ARG A 156 5.96 -19.96 7.69
C ARG A 156 6.95 -18.84 7.94
N GLU A 157 6.51 -17.77 8.58
CA GLU A 157 7.29 -16.54 8.71
C GLU A 157 8.52 -16.73 9.59
N ALA A 158 8.37 -17.42 10.73
CA ALA A 158 9.49 -17.76 11.63
C ALA A 158 10.59 -18.61 10.95
N ASN A 159 10.26 -19.31 9.87
CA ASN A 159 11.18 -20.16 9.10
C ASN A 159 11.74 -19.47 7.84
N ARG A 160 11.49 -18.16 7.66
CA ARG A 160 12.13 -17.36 6.60
C ARG A 160 13.56 -16.96 7.00
N PRO A 161 14.43 -16.63 6.02
CA PRO A 161 15.71 -15.98 6.29
C PRO A 161 15.55 -14.79 7.24
N GLY A 162 16.42 -14.71 8.26
CA GLY A 162 16.34 -13.68 9.31
C GLY A 162 15.20 -13.82 10.31
N GLY A 163 14.37 -14.86 10.23
CA GLY A 163 13.14 -14.99 11.04
C GLY A 163 11.95 -14.22 10.47
N GLY A 164 12.01 -13.82 9.19
CA GLY A 164 10.93 -13.13 8.49
C GLY A 164 11.03 -11.60 8.53
N LEU A 165 9.91 -10.96 8.25
CA LEU A 165 9.76 -9.51 8.11
C LEU A 165 9.65 -8.80 9.48
N TYR A 166 9.24 -9.51 10.53
CA TYR A 166 9.10 -8.97 11.89
C TYR A 166 9.68 -9.90 12.99
N PRO A 167 10.99 -10.24 12.91
CA PRO A 167 11.62 -11.23 13.77
C PRO A 167 11.84 -10.68 15.19
N ALA A 168 11.62 -11.52 16.21
CA ALA A 168 11.62 -11.12 17.61
C ALA A 168 12.84 -10.30 18.08
N PRO A 169 14.11 -10.62 17.69
CA PRO A 169 15.28 -9.86 18.14
C PRO A 169 15.36 -8.42 17.62
N LEU A 170 14.67 -8.07 16.53
CA LEU A 170 14.74 -6.74 15.89
C LEU A 170 13.49 -5.88 16.13
N ARG A 171 12.48 -6.39 16.86
CA ARG A 171 11.17 -5.72 16.96
C ARG A 171 11.26 -4.32 17.56
N ALA A 172 12.04 -4.15 18.63
CA ALA A 172 12.21 -2.85 19.28
C ALA A 172 12.82 -1.81 18.32
N ASP A 173 13.84 -2.19 17.56
CA ASP A 173 14.51 -1.29 16.61
C ASP A 173 13.63 -1.00 15.38
N ILE A 174 12.90 -2.01 14.89
CA ILE A 174 11.92 -1.88 13.81
C ILE A 174 10.76 -0.96 14.22
N ASP A 175 10.19 -1.13 15.41
CA ASP A 175 9.10 -0.28 15.93
C ASP A 175 9.59 1.16 16.11
N ALA A 176 10.74 1.35 16.77
CA ALA A 176 11.35 2.66 16.96
C ALA A 176 11.68 3.35 15.63
N MET A 177 12.15 2.62 14.61
CA MET A 177 12.35 3.17 13.27
C MET A 177 11.02 3.54 12.61
N ASN A 178 10.05 2.64 12.63
CA ASN A 178 8.76 2.81 11.97
C ASN A 178 7.95 3.99 12.51
N GLU A 179 8.10 4.35 13.79
CA GLU A 179 7.45 5.50 14.40
C GLU A 179 7.88 6.81 13.72
N TRP A 180 9.19 7.12 13.71
CA TRP A 180 9.67 8.37 13.11
C TRP A 180 9.67 8.33 11.58
N VAL A 181 9.91 7.17 10.95
CA VAL A 181 9.73 7.01 9.50
C VAL A 181 8.27 7.28 9.11
N TYR A 182 7.29 6.84 9.90
CA TYR A 182 5.90 7.17 9.64
C TYR A 182 5.61 8.66 9.79
N ASP A 183 5.96 9.27 10.93
CA ASP A 183 5.61 10.67 11.19
C ASP A 183 6.33 11.67 10.27
N LYS A 184 7.63 11.45 10.01
CA LYS A 184 8.50 12.39 9.27
C LYS A 184 8.65 12.07 7.79
N ILE A 185 8.56 10.80 7.37
CA ILE A 185 8.74 10.41 5.96
C ILE A 185 7.41 10.00 5.33
N ASN A 186 6.77 8.93 5.80
CA ASN A 186 5.57 8.39 5.13
C ASN A 186 4.39 9.39 5.14
N ASN A 187 4.16 10.05 6.28
CA ASN A 187 3.15 11.10 6.43
C ASN A 187 3.74 12.49 6.14
N GLY A 188 5.04 12.72 6.40
CA GLY A 188 5.70 14.02 6.18
C GLY A 188 5.61 14.52 4.73
N VAL A 189 5.74 13.64 3.73
CA VAL A 189 5.49 14.01 2.32
C VAL A 189 4.06 14.49 2.06
N TYR A 190 3.07 13.98 2.79
CA TYR A 190 1.66 14.42 2.67
C TYR A 190 1.40 15.71 3.44
N LYS A 191 1.94 15.87 4.65
CA LYS A 191 1.89 17.13 5.41
C LYS A 191 2.49 18.29 4.59
N THR A 192 3.66 18.06 3.98
CA THR A 192 4.34 18.99 3.06
C THR A 192 3.49 19.29 1.82
N GLY A 193 3.01 18.24 1.12
CA GLY A 193 2.28 18.41 -0.14
C GLY A 193 0.91 19.09 -0.02
N PHE A 194 0.23 18.91 1.12
CA PHE A 194 -1.08 19.49 1.41
C PHE A 194 -1.05 20.73 2.31
N ALA A 195 0.14 21.22 2.69
CA ALA A 195 0.27 22.49 3.40
C ALA A 195 -0.40 23.63 2.61
N THR A 196 -1.15 24.48 3.32
CA THR A 196 -1.89 25.62 2.74
C THR A 196 -1.28 26.98 3.07
N THR A 197 -0.21 27.02 3.86
CA THR A 197 0.58 28.21 4.16
C THR A 197 2.07 27.88 4.03
N GLN A 198 2.92 28.90 3.94
CA GLN A 198 4.36 28.73 3.79
C GLN A 198 4.98 28.14 5.07
N GLU A 199 4.52 28.61 6.22
CA GLU A 199 4.99 28.18 7.54
C GLU A 199 4.70 26.69 7.75
N ALA A 200 3.48 26.23 7.45
CA ALA A 200 3.10 24.82 7.56
C ALA A 200 3.83 23.92 6.54
N TYR A 201 4.27 24.48 5.40
CA TYR A 201 5.12 23.77 4.45
C TYR A 201 6.55 23.64 5.01
N ASP A 202 7.14 24.74 5.50
CA ASP A 202 8.49 24.78 6.05
C ASP A 202 8.63 23.89 7.29
N GLU A 203 7.66 23.93 8.20
CA GLU A 203 7.57 23.05 9.40
C GLU A 203 7.56 21.54 9.07
N ASN A 204 7.25 21.15 7.84
CA ASN A 204 7.19 19.75 7.42
C ASN A 204 8.28 19.35 6.42
N VAL A 205 8.73 20.27 5.55
CA VAL A 205 9.76 19.97 4.56
C VAL A 205 11.13 19.76 5.21
N TYR A 206 11.55 20.63 6.14
CA TYR A 206 12.88 20.47 6.75
C TYR A 206 12.98 19.18 7.59
N PRO A 207 12.02 18.83 8.49
CA PRO A 207 12.07 17.56 9.23
C PRO A 207 11.93 16.30 8.34
N LEU A 208 11.29 16.42 7.17
CA LEU A 208 11.27 15.34 6.17
C LEU A 208 12.69 15.08 5.62
N PHE A 209 13.42 16.13 5.25
CA PHE A 209 14.77 15.99 4.72
C PHE A 209 15.79 15.60 5.81
N GLU A 210 15.67 16.10 7.04
CA GLU A 210 16.44 15.61 8.20
C GLU A 210 16.21 14.11 8.46
N ALA A 211 14.97 13.63 8.33
CA ALA A 211 14.67 12.21 8.46
C ALA A 211 15.23 11.37 7.31
N LEU A 212 15.28 11.90 6.09
CA LEU A 212 15.95 11.23 4.96
C LEU A 212 17.48 11.19 5.15
N ASP A 213 18.10 12.28 5.61
CA ASP A 213 19.52 12.31 5.99
C ASP A 213 19.83 11.25 7.05
N ARG A 214 18.94 11.08 8.05
CA ARG A 214 19.05 10.00 9.06
C ARG A 214 18.95 8.59 8.46
N VAL A 215 18.10 8.35 7.46
CA VAL A 215 18.05 7.05 6.76
C VAL A 215 19.34 6.80 5.97
N GLU A 216 19.86 7.82 5.29
CA GLU A 216 21.10 7.73 4.51
C GLU A 216 22.31 7.47 5.41
N GLU A 217 22.40 8.11 6.58
CA GLU A 217 23.40 7.80 7.60
C GLU A 217 23.24 6.37 8.13
N HIS A 218 22.00 5.97 8.47
CA HIS A 218 21.69 4.63 8.99
C HIS A 218 22.11 3.52 8.03
N LEU A 219 21.78 3.64 6.74
CA LEU A 219 22.26 2.73 5.68
C LEU A 219 23.78 2.78 5.47
N GLY A 220 24.50 3.72 6.09
CA GLY A 220 25.95 3.79 6.13
C GLY A 220 26.61 3.05 7.27
N GLN A 221 25.85 2.68 8.32
CA GLN A 221 26.39 2.06 9.52
C GLN A 221 26.72 0.56 9.32
N PRO A 222 27.74 0.01 10.03
CA PRO A 222 28.04 -1.41 10.00
C PRO A 222 26.82 -2.26 10.38
N GLY A 223 26.52 -3.29 9.57
CA GLY A 223 25.38 -4.17 9.80
C GLY A 223 24.04 -3.69 9.21
N HIS A 224 23.98 -2.48 8.63
CA HIS A 224 22.75 -1.90 8.04
C HIS A 224 22.75 -1.89 6.50
N GLN A 225 23.33 -2.94 5.91
CA GLN A 225 23.27 -3.23 4.47
C GLN A 225 23.17 -4.75 4.23
N PRO A 226 22.57 -5.21 3.10
CA PRO A 226 21.93 -4.43 2.04
C PRO A 226 20.58 -3.78 2.38
N TYR A 227 19.97 -4.15 3.51
CA TYR A 227 18.66 -3.67 3.98
C TYR A 227 18.78 -2.94 5.33
N LEU A 228 17.71 -2.25 5.77
CA LEU A 228 17.72 -1.38 6.95
C LEU A 228 18.18 -2.10 8.23
N PHE A 229 17.94 -3.40 8.36
CA PHE A 229 18.44 -4.22 9.46
C PHE A 229 19.33 -5.39 8.97
N GLY A 230 20.12 -5.11 7.95
CA GLY A 230 21.22 -5.96 7.49
C GLY A 230 20.85 -6.91 6.35
N ALA A 231 21.10 -8.21 6.55
CA ALA A 231 21.06 -9.21 5.49
C ALA A 231 19.64 -9.52 4.94
N ASN A 232 18.58 -9.23 5.70
CA ASN A 232 17.21 -9.64 5.37
C ASN A 232 16.28 -8.43 5.33
N ILE A 233 15.28 -8.49 4.44
CA ILE A 233 14.22 -7.48 4.33
C ILE A 233 13.31 -7.58 5.56
N THR A 234 12.96 -6.44 6.14
CA THR A 234 12.03 -6.33 7.28
C THR A 234 10.77 -5.52 6.93
N GLU A 235 9.79 -5.41 7.83
CA GLU A 235 8.64 -4.53 7.62
C GLU A 235 9.03 -3.05 7.52
N ALA A 236 10.15 -2.64 8.13
CA ALA A 236 10.69 -1.29 7.98
C ALA A 236 11.08 -1.00 6.53
N ASP A 237 11.73 -1.96 5.86
CA ASP A 237 12.09 -1.83 4.45
C ASP A 237 10.84 -1.70 3.57
N ILE A 238 9.81 -2.50 3.85
CA ILE A 238 8.52 -2.47 3.14
C ILE A 238 7.85 -1.11 3.31
N ARG A 239 7.76 -0.60 4.55
CA ARG A 239 7.09 0.66 4.87
C ARG A 239 7.80 1.84 4.23
N LEU A 240 9.13 1.94 4.38
CA LEU A 240 9.92 3.00 3.75
C LEU A 240 9.85 2.93 2.21
N HIS A 241 9.92 1.73 1.61
CA HIS A 241 9.96 1.56 0.15
C HIS A 241 8.75 2.21 -0.53
N THR A 242 7.56 2.11 0.08
CA THR A 242 6.35 2.68 -0.52
C THR A 242 6.45 4.20 -0.72
N THR A 243 7.13 4.94 0.17
CA THR A 243 7.35 6.38 0.03
C THR A 243 8.49 6.67 -0.95
N ILE A 244 9.63 5.97 -0.84
CA ILE A 244 10.79 6.21 -1.71
C ILE A 244 10.48 5.92 -3.19
N ALA A 245 9.71 4.86 -3.47
CA ALA A 245 9.25 4.52 -4.82
C ALA A 245 8.32 5.59 -5.47
N ARG A 246 7.85 6.56 -4.69
CA ARG A 246 7.01 7.69 -5.13
C ARG A 246 7.73 9.03 -5.08
N PHE A 247 8.95 9.09 -4.53
CA PHE A 247 9.58 10.34 -4.17
C PHE A 247 9.92 11.19 -5.40
N ASP A 248 10.89 10.76 -6.21
CA ASP A 248 11.30 11.51 -7.41
C ASP A 248 10.17 11.63 -8.45
N VAL A 249 9.33 10.59 -8.57
CA VAL A 249 8.27 10.52 -9.59
C VAL A 249 7.01 11.33 -9.26
N ALA A 250 6.77 11.65 -7.99
CA ALA A 250 5.56 12.35 -7.58
C ALA A 250 5.82 13.36 -6.46
N TYR A 251 6.35 12.96 -5.30
CA TYR A 251 6.45 13.87 -4.16
C TYR A 251 7.38 15.06 -4.40
N TYR A 252 8.50 14.85 -5.08
CA TYR A 252 9.47 15.89 -5.41
C TYR A 252 8.79 17.10 -6.09
N LEU A 253 8.07 16.86 -7.19
CA LEU A 253 7.43 17.92 -7.96
C LEU A 253 6.01 18.26 -7.47
N ILE A 254 5.15 17.25 -7.29
CA ILE A 254 3.71 17.46 -7.04
C ILE A 254 3.45 17.89 -5.59
N HIS A 255 4.21 17.34 -4.63
CA HIS A 255 4.15 17.73 -3.22
C HIS A 255 5.21 18.77 -2.83
N ARG A 256 5.98 19.29 -3.80
CA ARG A 256 7.08 20.26 -3.57
C ARG A 256 8.14 19.75 -2.59
N CYS A 257 8.33 18.43 -2.45
CA CYS A 257 9.38 17.86 -1.60
C CYS A 257 10.74 17.93 -2.33
N ASN A 258 11.23 19.15 -2.62
CA ASN A 258 12.21 19.40 -3.67
C ASN A 258 13.57 19.97 -3.22
N LEU A 259 13.94 19.85 -1.94
CA LEU A 259 15.28 20.25 -1.49
C LEU A 259 16.39 19.39 -2.11
N ARG A 260 16.12 18.09 -2.31
CA ARG A 260 17.01 17.06 -2.88
C ARG A 260 16.20 15.95 -3.58
N MET A 261 16.81 15.21 -4.52
CA MET A 261 16.26 14.00 -5.14
C MET A 261 16.90 12.73 -4.56
N ILE A 262 16.15 11.62 -4.49
CA ILE A 262 16.70 10.34 -4.03
C ILE A 262 17.83 9.87 -4.95
N ARG A 263 17.59 9.86 -6.27
CA ARG A 263 18.54 9.35 -7.28
C ARG A 263 19.87 10.11 -7.41
N HIS A 264 20.00 11.29 -6.80
CA HIS A 264 21.17 12.17 -6.97
C HIS A 264 21.86 12.48 -5.65
N ASP A 265 21.10 12.76 -4.60
CA ASP A 265 21.65 13.27 -3.34
C ASP A 265 21.74 12.21 -2.23
N TYR A 266 21.06 11.06 -2.41
CA TYR A 266 20.99 9.98 -1.40
C TYR A 266 21.50 8.63 -1.94
N PRO A 267 22.84 8.47 -2.12
CA PRO A 267 23.42 7.32 -2.81
C PRO A 267 23.30 5.98 -2.09
N ARG A 268 23.01 5.93 -0.78
CA ARG A 268 22.68 4.67 -0.09
C ARG A 268 21.19 4.38 -0.18
N ILE A 269 20.31 5.36 -0.02
CA ILE A 269 18.85 5.17 -0.20
C ILE A 269 18.55 4.76 -1.65
N ASP A 270 19.11 5.42 -2.66
CA ASP A 270 18.90 5.06 -4.07
C ASP A 270 19.34 3.61 -4.36
N ARG A 271 20.54 3.23 -3.91
CA ARG A 271 21.05 1.86 -4.05
C ARG A 271 20.20 0.82 -3.31
N TRP A 272 19.74 1.13 -2.09
CA TRP A 272 18.81 0.30 -1.32
C TRP A 272 17.45 0.16 -2.04
N TYR A 273 16.92 1.26 -2.57
CA TYR A 273 15.66 1.31 -3.31
C TYR A 273 15.74 0.49 -4.60
N ARG A 274 16.81 0.67 -5.40
CA ARG A 274 17.07 -0.15 -6.59
C ARG A 274 17.22 -1.63 -6.23
N ARG A 275 17.93 -1.98 -5.16
CA ARG A 275 18.07 -3.37 -4.69
C ARG A 275 16.72 -4.00 -4.30
N LEU A 276 15.82 -3.25 -3.65
CA LEU A 276 14.46 -3.72 -3.35
C LEU A 276 13.58 -3.80 -4.60
N TYR A 277 13.64 -2.82 -5.50
CA TYR A 277 12.82 -2.82 -6.72
C TYR A 277 13.22 -3.98 -7.65
N TYR A 278 14.51 -4.14 -7.94
CA TYR A 278 15.04 -5.20 -8.82
C TYR A 278 15.31 -6.53 -8.11
N GLU A 279 14.83 -6.68 -6.86
CA GLU A 279 14.94 -7.88 -6.02
C GLU A 279 14.55 -9.15 -6.80
N ARG A 280 15.51 -10.07 -6.97
CA ARG A 280 15.39 -11.20 -7.92
C ARG A 280 14.68 -12.44 -7.37
N THR A 281 14.62 -12.64 -6.04
CA THR A 281 14.08 -13.87 -5.41
C THR A 281 12.55 -13.91 -5.42
N ARG A 282 11.89 -12.77 -5.26
CA ARG A 282 10.41 -12.65 -5.25
C ARG A 282 9.89 -11.57 -6.17
N GLY A 283 10.63 -10.49 -6.42
CA GLY A 283 10.25 -9.41 -7.34
C GLY A 283 8.92 -8.74 -6.99
N ALA A 284 8.54 -8.75 -5.70
CA ALA A 284 7.25 -8.25 -5.24
C ALA A 284 7.12 -6.75 -5.54
N PHE A 285 8.10 -5.97 -5.06
CA PHE A 285 8.20 -4.52 -5.20
C PHE A 285 7.96 -4.03 -6.63
N LYS A 286 8.76 -4.46 -7.61
CA LYS A 286 8.59 -4.05 -9.02
C LYS A 286 7.21 -4.35 -9.60
N ARG A 287 6.56 -5.44 -9.20
CA ARG A 287 5.22 -5.80 -9.72
C ARG A 287 4.06 -5.09 -9.03
N THR A 288 4.31 -4.45 -7.89
CA THR A 288 3.35 -3.63 -7.15
C THR A 288 3.57 -2.13 -7.35
N THR A 289 4.55 -1.75 -8.18
CA THR A 289 4.92 -0.37 -8.44
C THR A 289 4.50 0.04 -9.84
N PHE A 290 3.67 1.09 -9.92
CA PHE A 290 3.02 1.56 -11.15
C PHE A 290 3.19 3.08 -11.24
N PHE A 291 4.30 3.53 -11.82
CA PHE A 291 4.69 4.94 -11.78
C PHE A 291 3.67 5.89 -12.45
N ASP A 292 3.05 5.48 -13.56
CA ASP A 292 1.94 6.23 -14.19
C ASP A 292 0.78 6.50 -13.21
N LEU A 293 0.39 5.49 -12.44
CA LEU A 293 -0.67 5.60 -11.44
C LEU A 293 -0.28 6.54 -10.30
N TYR A 294 1.02 6.63 -9.97
CA TYR A 294 1.51 7.56 -8.97
C TYR A 294 1.42 8.99 -9.51
N LYS A 295 2.03 9.28 -10.66
CA LYS A 295 2.01 10.61 -11.31
C LYS A 295 0.57 11.13 -11.48
N ILE A 296 -0.32 10.31 -12.06
CA ILE A 296 -1.74 10.65 -12.27
C ILE A 296 -2.48 10.80 -10.94
N GLY A 297 -2.27 9.87 -10.00
CA GLY A 297 -2.99 9.81 -8.73
C GLY A 297 -2.73 11.02 -7.83
N TYR A 298 -1.46 11.39 -7.65
CA TYR A 298 -1.08 12.54 -6.83
C TYR A 298 -1.51 13.86 -7.45
N LEU A 299 -1.40 14.02 -8.78
CA LEU A 299 -1.86 15.23 -9.48
C LEU A 299 -3.38 15.43 -9.31
N LYS A 300 -4.17 14.35 -9.32
CA LYS A 300 -5.62 14.44 -9.03
C LYS A 300 -5.92 14.79 -7.59
N ALA A 301 -5.12 14.29 -6.63
CA ALA A 301 -5.31 14.60 -5.21
C ALA A 301 -5.01 16.08 -4.90
N THR A 302 -4.05 16.70 -5.59
CA THR A 302 -3.75 18.14 -5.45
C THR A 302 -4.67 19.05 -6.29
N GLY A 303 -5.34 18.50 -7.31
CA GLY A 303 -6.20 19.22 -8.25
C GLY A 303 -7.51 19.77 -7.69
N LYS A 304 -7.44 20.81 -6.84
CA LYS A 304 -8.59 21.65 -6.45
C LYS A 304 -8.85 22.85 -7.38
N GLN A 305 -7.94 23.17 -8.30
CA GLN A 305 -8.11 24.32 -9.19
C GLN A 305 -9.03 24.01 -10.37
N SER A 306 -10.22 24.62 -10.35
CA SER A 306 -11.11 24.69 -11.49
C SER A 306 -10.41 25.32 -12.71
N ASN A 307 -10.62 24.73 -13.88
CA ASN A 307 -10.20 25.19 -15.21
C ASN A 307 -8.70 25.11 -15.58
N ALA A 308 -7.80 24.61 -14.73
CA ALA A 308 -6.42 24.33 -15.14
C ALA A 308 -6.35 23.08 -16.07
N PRO A 309 -5.46 23.05 -17.09
CA PRO A 309 -5.26 21.85 -17.91
C PRO A 309 -4.60 20.73 -17.08
N PHE A 310 -5.08 19.49 -17.24
CA PHE A 310 -4.52 18.32 -16.56
C PHE A 310 -3.25 17.85 -17.27
N ILE A 311 -2.10 18.41 -16.88
CA ILE A 311 -0.78 18.09 -17.44
C ILE A 311 -0.04 17.17 -16.47
N VAL A 312 0.20 15.93 -16.88
CA VAL A 312 1.04 14.98 -16.13
C VAL A 312 2.51 15.26 -16.45
N PRO A 313 3.40 15.48 -15.46
CA PRO A 313 4.83 15.60 -15.70
C PRO A 313 5.39 14.35 -16.38
N ALA A 314 6.14 14.51 -17.47
CA ALA A 314 6.79 13.40 -18.15
C ALA A 314 7.90 12.78 -17.28
N GLY A 315 8.78 13.65 -16.75
CA GLY A 315 9.91 13.25 -15.92
C GLY A 315 9.52 12.75 -14.52
N PRO A 316 10.49 12.22 -13.77
CA PRO A 316 11.86 11.96 -14.20
C PRO A 316 11.93 10.75 -15.14
N GLU A 317 12.88 10.76 -16.08
CA GLU A 317 13.12 9.67 -17.03
C GLU A 317 14.53 9.10 -16.81
N PRO A 318 14.70 7.78 -16.58
CA PRO A 318 13.64 6.80 -16.31
C PRO A 318 12.98 7.02 -14.93
N ASP A 319 11.79 6.48 -14.71
CA ASP A 319 11.11 6.53 -13.41
C ASP A 319 11.99 6.00 -12.26
N ILE A 320 12.76 4.93 -12.53
CA ILE A 320 13.79 4.39 -11.65
C ILE A 320 15.04 4.05 -12.47
N LEU A 321 16.21 4.42 -11.96
CA LEU A 321 17.51 4.07 -12.56
C LEU A 321 17.73 2.55 -12.54
N PRO A 322 18.46 1.98 -13.53
CA PRO A 322 18.79 0.55 -13.53
C PRO A 322 19.61 0.19 -12.28
N LEU A 323 19.51 -1.08 -11.85
CA LEU A 323 20.44 -1.64 -10.88
C LEU A 323 21.83 -1.70 -11.54
N GLU A 324 22.77 -0.91 -11.04
CA GLU A 324 24.19 -1.03 -11.39
C GLU A 324 24.79 -2.25 -10.66
N ASP A 325 25.76 -2.91 -11.29
CA ASP A 325 26.44 -4.11 -10.76
C ASP A 325 27.44 -3.77 -9.64
#